data_AF-A0A2U9QYD1-F1
#
_entry.id   AF-A0A2U9QYD1-F1
#
_cell.length_a   1.000
_cell.length_b   1.000
_cell.length_c   1.000
_cell.angle_alpha   90.00
_cell.angle_beta   90.00
_cell.angle_gamma   90.00
#
_symmetry.space_group_name_H-M   'P 1'
#
loop_
_entity.id
_entity.type
_entity.pdbx_description
1 polymer ?
#
loop_
_entity_poly.entity_id
_entity_poly.type
_entity_poly.pdbx_seq_one_letter_code
_entity_poly.pdbx_strand_id
1 'polypeptide(L)'
;MPNGVINLDSDDESPPRNTSQKVVNDQKLVSERIEIMSDDAEASAVSDAHDSTLLNPKPPQQRQLTSQELLRQKMAEAAERRMKRRVEVDIHDSMDTKPFKRVQRTQIVESYRTKLPPTSINERTSRIRLISNPSYCREFGVKADGDTISFADLVGSPDLTRSYQFNFLIDFDYLAKFVTSSTCEFVLVNKSDDEEHLRISDSMWEKYKIQTVDVSNSLPKFGTHHTKMMVNFYKDGSCQIVLHTMNLTEADHLIQTQMAWVSPALYPHQNLKDYFDFNQPGLDVWKDTGTIFKRDFIAYLMSYKNSDINKLIDKIGKYDFKDIDVMFVASSPGHYLHTEWNDLIKPGAKPMFGYGRLWQVIHMLGLQSLGGKLVGQTSTIAGPCDSWKRNILVHLLTSCAEKGFPMLKKADYEYRPGKNKVEPVIVWPTFDEVLKSKASALSGVCLHLTTHGKWAAYQRHFENTLKYFHKWTTYSDKPSESKAGRSNLTPHVKTYTLTEDNFKTVKWFLLTSANLSHQAWGKSKKFDKIEYDISSFEAGIFVAPELLKVSGNTENKRRVLVPCYGKDNPDDVQFLGDEKFKIGIRLPYDTPLQKYGPNDKPWGQPESDQLLM
;
A
#
# COMPACT_ATOMS: atom_id res chain seq x y z
N MET A 1 28.56 41.97 43.26
CA MET A 1 27.23 42.13 43.88
C MET A 1 26.76 40.77 44.36
N PRO A 2 26.98 40.41 45.65
CA PRO A 2 26.43 39.19 46.27
C PRO A 2 25.15 39.50 47.10
N ASN A 3 24.67 38.48 47.81
CA ASN A 3 23.57 38.50 48.80
C ASN A 3 22.14 38.52 48.19
N GLY A 4 21.12 37.93 48.82
CA GLY A 4 21.14 37.18 50.09
C GLY A 4 19.90 36.30 50.32
N VAL A 5 20.11 35.25 51.09
CA VAL A 5 19.13 34.24 51.58
C VAL A 5 18.38 34.79 52.81
N ILE A 6 17.17 34.28 53.13
CA ILE A 6 16.69 33.82 54.48
C ILE A 6 15.15 33.89 54.67
N ASN A 7 14.59 32.75 55.14
CA ASN A 7 13.35 32.47 55.92
C ASN A 7 11.96 32.98 55.44
N LEU A 8 10.90 32.15 55.43
CA LEU A 8 10.16 31.43 56.51
C LEU A 8 9.36 32.37 57.42
N ASP A 9 8.04 32.14 57.53
CA ASP A 9 7.44 31.45 58.69
C ASP A 9 5.96 31.06 58.41
N SER A 10 5.40 30.22 59.27
CA SER A 10 3.97 29.79 59.37
C SER A 10 3.21 30.71 60.38
N ASP A 11 1.95 30.56 60.81
CA ASP A 11 1.07 29.41 61.11
C ASP A 11 -0.43 29.84 61.15
N ASP A 12 -1.27 29.13 61.94
CA ASP A 12 -2.60 29.48 62.51
C ASP A 12 -3.92 29.11 61.77
N GLU A 13 -4.32 27.87 62.04
CA GLU A 13 -5.58 27.44 62.70
C GLU A 13 -6.97 28.09 62.41
N SER A 14 -7.81 27.36 61.64
CA SER A 14 -9.02 26.62 62.11
C SER A 14 -10.18 27.38 62.87
N PRO A 15 -11.28 26.75 63.41
CA PRO A 15 -12.67 27.29 63.28
C PRO A 15 -13.36 27.41 64.67
N PRO A 16 -14.67 27.10 64.97
CA PRO A 16 -15.92 26.92 64.19
C PRO A 16 -17.20 27.56 64.82
N ARG A 17 -18.38 27.37 64.17
CA ARG A 17 -19.77 27.06 64.71
C ARG A 17 -20.85 27.49 63.68
N ASN A 18 -21.90 26.74 63.32
CA ASN A 18 -23.03 26.11 64.07
C ASN A 18 -23.91 27.13 64.82
N THR A 19 -25.25 27.04 64.86
CA THR A 19 -26.25 25.94 64.79
C THR A 19 -27.50 26.37 63.96
N SER A 20 -28.60 25.64 63.68
CA SER A 20 -29.02 24.20 63.52
C SER A 20 -30.45 24.21 62.85
N GLN A 21 -31.35 23.20 62.77
CA GLN A 21 -31.54 21.85 63.33
C GLN A 21 -32.67 21.09 62.57
N LYS A 22 -32.69 19.72 62.63
CA LYS A 22 -33.84 18.79 62.45
C LYS A 22 -34.49 18.64 61.03
N VAL A 23 -34.78 17.45 60.44
CA VAL A 23 -35.42 16.14 60.85
C VAL A 23 -36.93 16.13 60.53
N VAL A 24 -37.57 15.11 59.90
CA VAL A 24 -37.15 13.83 59.27
C VAL A 24 -38.30 13.24 58.40
N ASN A 25 -37.96 12.38 57.41
CA ASN A 25 -38.77 11.34 56.74
C ASN A 25 -40.04 11.61 55.87
N ASP A 26 -40.20 10.63 54.96
CA ASP A 26 -41.42 9.93 54.51
C ASP A 26 -42.31 10.46 53.35
N GLN A 27 -42.45 9.55 52.36
CA GLN A 27 -43.63 9.20 51.57
C GLN A 27 -44.27 10.14 50.53
N LYS A 28 -44.72 9.47 49.44
CA LYS A 28 -45.91 9.75 48.59
C LYS A 28 -45.78 10.90 47.58
N LEU A 29 -46.17 10.70 46.32
CA LEU A 29 -47.52 10.83 45.72
C LEU A 29 -48.13 12.22 45.97
N VAL A 30 -48.73 12.92 45.00
CA VAL A 30 -49.09 12.58 43.60
C VAL A 30 -48.27 13.50 42.63
N SER A 31 -48.57 13.94 41.40
CA SER A 31 -49.68 13.81 40.40
C SER A 31 -49.16 14.24 39.01
N GLU A 32 -49.77 13.88 37.86
CA GLU A 32 -50.67 12.78 37.49
C GLU A 32 -50.80 12.68 35.95
N ARG A 33 -50.96 11.44 35.41
CA ARG A 33 -51.78 11.08 34.22
C ARG A 33 -51.37 11.60 32.82
N ILE A 34 -51.72 10.93 31.70
CA ILE A 34 -52.29 9.59 31.45
C ILE A 34 -51.55 9.10 30.17
N GLU A 35 -50.84 7.97 30.16
CA GLU A 35 -51.32 6.57 30.17
C GLU A 35 -52.02 6.20 28.85
N ILE A 36 -51.38 5.39 27.99
CA ILE A 36 -51.40 3.91 27.97
C ILE A 36 -52.69 3.36 27.34
N MET A 37 -52.55 2.55 26.28
CA MET A 37 -52.91 1.12 26.31
C MET A 37 -52.11 0.36 25.26
N SER A 38 -51.65 -0.82 25.64
CA SER A 38 -50.89 -1.80 24.85
C SER A 38 -51.77 -3.02 24.55
N ASP A 39 -51.26 -3.94 23.72
CA ASP A 39 -51.36 -5.42 23.74
C ASP A 39 -52.65 -6.07 24.32
N ASP A 40 -53.25 -7.10 23.70
CA ASP A 40 -52.59 -8.41 23.59
C ASP A 40 -53.24 -9.43 22.61
N ALA A 41 -52.44 -10.43 22.24
CA ALA A 41 -52.67 -11.86 21.96
C ALA A 41 -53.92 -12.49 21.23
N GLU A 42 -53.66 -13.74 20.79
CA GLU A 42 -54.57 -14.89 20.52
C GLU A 42 -55.38 -15.06 19.20
N ALA A 43 -54.78 -15.86 18.30
CA ALA A 43 -55.29 -17.17 17.81
C ALA A 43 -56.50 -17.36 16.84
N SER A 44 -56.32 -18.38 15.98
CA SER A 44 -57.32 -19.24 15.29
C SER A 44 -57.89 -18.87 13.89
N ALA A 45 -57.37 -19.60 12.88
CA ALA A 45 -58.08 -20.49 11.95
C ALA A 45 -59.20 -20.02 10.97
N VAL A 46 -58.91 -20.23 9.67
CA VAL A 46 -59.81 -20.74 8.59
C VAL A 46 -60.95 -19.84 8.05
N SER A 47 -60.79 -19.38 6.80
CA SER A 47 -61.62 -19.83 5.65
C SER A 47 -61.22 -19.12 4.34
N ASP A 48 -61.54 -19.74 3.19
CA ASP A 48 -61.18 -19.26 1.85
C ASP A 48 -62.15 -18.23 1.26
N ALA A 49 -61.62 -17.31 0.44
CA ALA A 49 -62.33 -16.74 -0.70
C ALA A 49 -61.34 -16.25 -1.78
N HIS A 50 -61.57 -16.60 -3.04
CA HIS A 50 -60.90 -15.96 -4.18
C HIS A 50 -61.55 -14.62 -4.51
N ASP A 51 -60.75 -13.64 -4.92
CA ASP A 51 -61.04 -12.88 -6.13
C ASP A 51 -59.73 -12.53 -6.87
N SER A 52 -59.80 -12.31 -8.18
CA SER A 52 -58.64 -12.23 -9.07
C SER A 52 -58.59 -10.93 -9.85
N THR A 53 -57.55 -10.12 -9.63
CA THR A 53 -57.22 -8.97 -10.50
C THR A 53 -55.73 -8.92 -10.83
N LEU A 54 -55.39 -9.28 -12.08
CA LEU A 54 -54.06 -9.10 -12.66
C LEU A 54 -53.89 -7.65 -13.12
N LEU A 55 -52.93 -6.91 -12.56
CA LEU A 55 -52.49 -5.62 -13.11
C LEU A 55 -50.98 -5.35 -12.92
N ASN A 56 -50.24 -5.52 -14.02
CA ASN A 56 -48.93 -4.98 -14.36
C ASN A 56 -47.76 -5.04 -13.34
N PRO A 57 -46.65 -5.76 -13.65
CA PRO A 57 -45.40 -5.59 -12.91
C PRO A 57 -44.83 -4.19 -13.13
N LYS A 58 -44.34 -3.55 -12.07
CA LYS A 58 -43.57 -2.30 -12.17
C LYS A 58 -42.24 -2.58 -12.90
N PRO A 59 -41.75 -1.67 -13.76
CA PRO A 59 -40.41 -1.81 -14.34
C PRO A 59 -39.35 -1.83 -13.22
N PRO A 60 -38.25 -2.58 -13.38
CA PRO A 60 -37.19 -2.63 -12.38
C PRO A 60 -36.60 -1.25 -12.16
N GLN A 61 -36.49 -0.83 -10.91
CA GLN A 61 -35.81 0.43 -10.57
C GLN A 61 -34.34 0.32 -10.99
N GLN A 62 -33.94 1.15 -11.94
CA GLN A 62 -32.52 1.26 -12.33
C GLN A 62 -31.71 1.70 -11.11
N ARG A 63 -30.83 0.82 -10.63
CA ARG A 63 -29.83 1.12 -9.60
C ARG A 63 -29.02 2.33 -10.07
N GLN A 64 -29.14 3.46 -9.37
CA GLN A 64 -28.26 4.60 -9.62
C GLN A 64 -26.82 4.17 -9.33
N LEU A 65 -26.02 4.09 -10.38
CA LEU A 65 -24.59 3.84 -10.29
C LEU A 65 -23.93 4.98 -9.50
N THR A 66 -23.07 4.63 -8.56
CA THR A 66 -22.20 5.58 -7.88
C THR A 66 -21.26 6.24 -8.89
N SER A 67 -20.71 7.40 -8.53
CA SER A 67 -19.75 8.12 -9.38
C SER A 67 -18.51 7.30 -9.74
N GLN A 68 -18.15 6.28 -8.96
CA GLN A 68 -17.06 5.36 -9.29
C GLN A 68 -17.48 4.25 -10.27
N GLU A 69 -18.65 3.61 -10.07
CA GLU A 69 -19.19 2.63 -11.03
C GLU A 69 -19.44 3.29 -12.40
N LEU A 70 -20.03 4.49 -12.42
CA LEU A 70 -20.28 5.25 -13.65
C LEU A 70 -18.96 5.67 -14.35
N LEU A 71 -17.91 5.97 -13.58
CA LEU A 71 -16.58 6.26 -14.13
C LEU A 71 -15.94 4.99 -14.73
N ARG A 72 -16.01 3.85 -14.03
CA ARG A 72 -15.52 2.55 -14.54
C ARG A 72 -16.22 2.14 -15.83
N GLN A 73 -17.56 2.25 -15.89
CA GLN A 73 -18.33 1.98 -17.10
C GLN A 73 -17.86 2.88 -18.25
N LYS A 74 -17.73 4.20 -18.03
CA LYS A 74 -17.20 5.13 -19.03
C LYS A 74 -15.78 4.77 -19.48
N MET A 75 -14.90 4.33 -18.58
CA MET A 75 -13.56 3.86 -18.92
C MET A 75 -13.60 2.61 -19.82
N ALA A 76 -14.46 1.64 -19.51
CA ALA A 76 -14.64 0.42 -20.30
C ALA A 76 -15.15 0.76 -21.70
N GLU A 77 -16.21 1.57 -21.81
CA GLU A 77 -16.71 2.07 -23.10
C GLU A 77 -15.65 2.88 -23.87
N ALA A 78 -14.88 3.72 -23.19
CA ALA A 78 -13.83 4.53 -23.82
C ALA A 78 -12.61 3.69 -24.21
N ALA A 79 -12.34 2.55 -23.57
CA ALA A 79 -11.35 1.58 -24.02
C ALA A 79 -11.85 0.80 -25.24
N GLU A 80 -13.10 0.34 -25.24
CA GLU A 80 -13.71 -0.36 -26.35
C GLU A 80 -13.81 0.52 -27.61
N ARG A 81 -14.23 1.79 -27.46
CA ARG A 81 -14.24 2.82 -28.53
C ARG A 81 -12.84 3.22 -29.02
N ARG A 82 -11.78 2.88 -28.29
CA ARG A 82 -10.38 3.04 -28.74
C ARG A 82 -9.88 1.78 -29.46
N MET A 83 -10.31 0.59 -29.05
CA MET A 83 -10.06 -0.65 -29.80
C MET A 83 -10.77 -0.65 -31.16
N LYS A 84 -12.07 -0.29 -31.21
CA LYS A 84 -12.84 -0.23 -32.47
C LYS A 84 -12.23 0.76 -33.48
N ARG A 85 -11.88 1.98 -33.05
CA ARG A 85 -11.18 2.95 -33.91
C ARG A 85 -9.80 2.51 -34.38
N ARG A 86 -9.13 1.60 -33.68
CA ARG A 86 -7.86 1.01 -34.15
C ARG A 86 -8.09 0.08 -35.35
N VAL A 87 -9.17 -0.70 -35.31
CA VAL A 87 -9.59 -1.59 -36.41
C VAL A 87 -10.08 -0.79 -37.62
N GLU A 88 -10.83 0.30 -37.41
CA GLU A 88 -11.31 1.15 -38.52
C GLU A 88 -10.18 1.83 -39.29
N VAL A 89 -9.12 2.28 -38.59
CA VAL A 89 -7.93 2.87 -39.23
C VAL A 89 -7.14 1.83 -40.04
N ASP A 90 -6.99 0.60 -39.53
CA ASP A 90 -6.33 -0.50 -40.27
C ASP A 90 -7.12 -0.97 -41.52
N ILE A 91 -8.42 -0.66 -41.62
CA ILE A 91 -9.26 -0.99 -42.79
C ILE A 91 -9.12 0.06 -43.90
N HIS A 92 -9.03 1.35 -43.55
CA HIS A 92 -9.24 2.43 -44.51
C HIS A 92 -8.05 2.73 -45.43
N ASP A 93 -6.85 2.27 -45.08
CA ASP A 93 -5.58 2.56 -45.78
C ASP A 93 -5.21 1.47 -46.81
N SER A 94 -6.20 1.01 -47.60
CA SER A 94 -6.10 -0.22 -48.42
C SER A 94 -6.41 -0.06 -49.92
N MET A 95 -6.25 1.15 -50.48
CA MET A 95 -6.34 1.38 -51.94
C MET A 95 -5.27 2.34 -52.50
N ASP A 96 -4.05 1.85 -52.70
CA ASP A 96 -3.29 2.12 -53.93
C ASP A 96 -2.27 1.00 -54.22
N THR A 97 -1.89 0.81 -55.49
CA THR A 97 -1.19 -0.42 -55.94
C THR A 97 0.14 -0.17 -56.66
N LYS A 98 1.27 -0.43 -55.97
CA LYS A 98 2.59 -0.63 -56.61
C LYS A 98 3.36 -1.81 -55.98
N PRO A 99 4.06 -2.64 -56.79
CA PRO A 99 4.61 -3.91 -56.32
C PRO A 99 5.91 -3.75 -55.54
N PHE A 100 5.81 -3.60 -54.22
CA PHE A 100 6.99 -3.72 -53.34
C PHE A 100 7.46 -5.17 -53.22
N LYS A 101 8.78 -5.37 -53.23
CA LYS A 101 9.41 -6.69 -53.13
C LYS A 101 9.02 -7.37 -51.81
N ARG A 102 8.77 -8.67 -51.86
CA ARG A 102 8.37 -9.55 -50.74
C ARG A 102 9.46 -9.63 -49.67
N VAL A 103 9.54 -8.63 -48.79
CA VAL A 103 10.26 -8.74 -47.52
C VAL A 103 9.58 -9.82 -46.70
N GLN A 104 10.33 -10.82 -46.23
CA GLN A 104 9.81 -11.81 -45.31
C GLN A 104 9.42 -11.10 -44.01
N ARG A 105 8.13 -11.13 -43.66
CA ARG A 105 7.61 -10.57 -42.40
C ARG A 105 8.02 -11.49 -41.26
N THR A 106 9.29 -11.39 -40.84
CA THR A 106 9.80 -12.07 -39.65
C THR A 106 8.95 -11.67 -38.45
N GLN A 107 8.14 -12.61 -37.96
CA GLN A 107 7.52 -12.45 -36.66
C GLN A 107 8.65 -12.38 -35.65
N ILE A 108 8.88 -11.19 -35.08
CA ILE A 108 9.72 -11.04 -33.91
C ILE A 108 8.92 -11.61 -32.72
N VAL A 109 8.98 -12.93 -32.59
CA VAL A 109 8.69 -13.60 -31.33
C VAL A 109 9.80 -13.15 -30.39
N GLU A 110 9.53 -12.12 -29.57
CA GLU A 110 10.43 -11.77 -28.45
C GLU A 110 10.47 -12.97 -27.52
N SER A 111 11.50 -13.80 -27.70
CA SER A 111 11.73 -14.99 -26.89
C SER A 111 12.18 -14.53 -25.49
N TYR A 112 11.22 -14.34 -24.58
CA TYR A 112 11.47 -14.08 -23.17
C TYR A 112 12.15 -15.31 -22.56
N ARG A 113 13.48 -15.41 -22.71
CA ARG A 113 14.29 -16.56 -22.29
C ARG A 113 14.74 -16.41 -20.84
N THR A 114 13.74 -16.27 -19.99
CA THR A 114 13.78 -16.00 -18.56
C THR A 114 14.43 -17.13 -17.78
N LYS A 115 15.64 -16.87 -17.27
CA LYS A 115 16.14 -17.55 -16.07
C LYS A 115 15.36 -17.01 -14.85
N LEU A 116 15.37 -17.74 -13.74
CA LEU A 116 14.93 -17.20 -12.46
C LEU A 116 15.64 -15.86 -12.17
N PRO A 117 14.96 -14.85 -11.58
CA PRO A 117 15.59 -13.60 -11.17
C PRO A 117 16.83 -13.91 -10.30
N PRO A 118 18.01 -13.35 -10.60
CA PRO A 118 19.24 -13.75 -9.93
C PRO A 118 19.15 -13.51 -8.42
N THR A 119 19.19 -14.60 -7.68
CA THR A 119 19.03 -14.65 -6.22
C THR A 119 20.21 -14.02 -5.49
N SER A 120 21.39 -14.05 -6.10
CA SER A 120 22.57 -13.27 -5.72
C SER A 120 22.43 -11.80 -6.14
N ILE A 121 21.58 -11.08 -5.40
CA ILE A 121 21.55 -9.62 -5.42
C ILE A 121 22.89 -9.12 -4.86
N ASN A 122 23.60 -8.25 -5.59
CA ASN A 122 24.84 -7.64 -5.14
C ASN A 122 24.59 -6.88 -3.82
N GLU A 123 25.52 -6.96 -2.87
CA GLU A 123 25.38 -6.31 -1.55
C GLU A 123 25.16 -4.79 -1.64
N ARG A 124 25.66 -4.14 -2.69
CA ARG A 124 25.40 -2.72 -3.01
C ARG A 124 24.08 -2.47 -3.76
N THR A 125 23.48 -3.45 -4.42
CA THR A 125 22.21 -3.25 -5.15
C THR A 125 20.99 -3.17 -4.23
N SER A 126 20.04 -2.32 -4.64
CA SER A 126 18.73 -2.23 -4.02
C SER A 126 17.99 -3.57 -3.97
N ARG A 127 17.30 -3.82 -2.85
CA ARG A 127 16.36 -4.94 -2.70
C ARG A 127 15.02 -4.69 -3.40
N ILE A 128 14.71 -3.44 -3.74
CA ILE A 128 13.48 -3.04 -4.43
C ILE A 128 13.83 -2.54 -5.83
N ARG A 129 13.12 -3.04 -6.84
CA ARG A 129 13.34 -2.69 -8.24
C ARG A 129 12.12 -1.95 -8.79
N LEU A 130 12.32 -1.05 -9.75
CA LEU A 130 11.24 -0.59 -10.62
C LEU A 130 10.81 -1.75 -11.54
N ILE A 131 9.52 -1.82 -11.87
CA ILE A 131 9.06 -2.70 -12.96
C ILE A 131 9.47 -2.04 -14.30
N SER A 132 9.99 -2.84 -15.22
CA SER A 132 10.44 -2.38 -16.55
C SER A 132 9.27 -1.91 -17.41
N ASN A 133 9.47 -0.89 -18.25
CA ASN A 133 8.53 -0.56 -19.31
C ASN A 133 9.30 -0.18 -20.60
N PRO A 134 9.80 -1.18 -21.35
CA PRO A 134 10.61 -0.93 -22.54
C PRO A 134 9.86 -0.15 -23.64
N SER A 135 8.52 -0.23 -23.66
CA SER A 135 7.70 0.56 -24.59
C SER A 135 7.81 2.06 -24.29
N TYR A 136 7.70 2.45 -23.02
CA TYR A 136 7.87 3.82 -22.55
C TYR A 136 9.32 4.32 -22.75
N CYS A 137 10.32 3.49 -22.46
CA CYS A 137 11.73 3.87 -22.66
C CYS A 137 12.06 4.17 -24.14
N ARG A 138 11.47 3.42 -25.08
CA ARG A 138 11.59 3.71 -26.53
C ARG A 138 10.83 4.96 -26.95
N GLU A 139 9.61 5.13 -26.45
CA GLU A 139 8.69 6.22 -26.80
C GLU A 139 9.17 7.60 -26.31
N PHE A 140 9.68 7.68 -25.08
CA PHE A 140 10.16 8.93 -24.47
C PHE A 140 11.69 9.10 -24.55
N GLY A 141 12.40 8.18 -25.20
CA GLY A 141 13.86 8.23 -25.38
C GLY A 141 14.69 8.07 -24.10
N VAL A 142 14.10 7.58 -23.00
CA VAL A 142 14.72 7.54 -21.67
C VAL A 142 15.43 6.21 -21.38
N LYS A 143 16.61 6.28 -20.76
CA LYS A 143 17.38 5.11 -20.30
C LYS A 143 17.03 4.73 -18.86
N ALA A 144 15.73 4.49 -18.60
CA ALA A 144 15.20 4.37 -17.25
C ALA A 144 15.10 2.92 -16.72
N ASP A 145 15.19 1.92 -17.59
CA ASP A 145 14.97 0.50 -17.25
C ASP A 145 16.25 -0.28 -16.87
N GLY A 146 17.36 0.40 -16.60
CA GLY A 146 18.56 -0.23 -16.02
C GLY A 146 18.26 -0.90 -14.68
N ASP A 147 18.80 -2.10 -14.47
CA ASP A 147 18.58 -3.01 -13.33
C ASP A 147 17.11 -3.37 -13.00
N THR A 148 16.14 -2.98 -13.83
CA THR A 148 14.70 -3.23 -13.55
C THR A 148 14.29 -4.70 -13.65
N ILE A 149 13.07 -5.00 -13.19
CA ILE A 149 12.48 -6.35 -13.30
C ILE A 149 11.26 -6.32 -14.23
N SER A 150 11.18 -7.24 -15.18
CA SER A 150 10.02 -7.34 -16.09
C SER A 150 8.93 -8.23 -15.52
N PHE A 151 7.71 -8.12 -16.05
CA PHE A 151 6.62 -9.03 -15.70
C PHE A 151 6.96 -10.49 -16.09
N ALA A 152 7.73 -10.69 -17.17
CA ALA A 152 8.25 -12.01 -17.54
C ALA A 152 9.25 -12.58 -16.51
N ASP A 153 10.06 -11.75 -15.87
CA ASP A 153 10.94 -12.22 -14.78
C ASP A 153 10.15 -12.67 -13.54
N LEU A 154 8.95 -12.11 -13.32
CA LEU A 154 8.08 -12.45 -12.19
C LEU A 154 7.29 -13.76 -12.37
N VAL A 155 6.82 -14.08 -13.59
CA VAL A 155 5.95 -15.25 -13.83
C VAL A 155 6.32 -16.13 -15.04
N GLY A 156 7.33 -15.73 -15.82
CA GLY A 156 7.71 -16.37 -17.08
C GLY A 156 8.75 -17.48 -16.96
N SER A 157 9.08 -17.96 -15.75
CA SER A 157 9.95 -19.14 -15.64
C SER A 157 9.26 -20.37 -16.25
N PRO A 158 9.91 -21.12 -17.17
CA PRO A 158 9.36 -22.39 -17.67
C PRO A 158 9.29 -23.48 -16.58
N ASP A 159 9.92 -23.23 -15.43
CA ASP A 159 9.92 -24.10 -14.25
C ASP A 159 8.93 -23.65 -13.17
N LEU A 160 8.12 -22.62 -13.41
CA LEU A 160 7.01 -22.26 -12.53
C LEU A 160 5.94 -23.37 -12.54
N THR A 161 5.61 -23.91 -11.36
CA THR A 161 4.67 -25.04 -11.19
C THR A 161 3.34 -24.62 -10.57
N ARG A 162 3.36 -23.65 -9.64
CA ARG A 162 2.15 -23.03 -9.10
C ARG A 162 2.43 -21.60 -8.67
N SER A 163 1.47 -20.72 -8.89
CA SER A 163 1.52 -19.32 -8.44
C SER A 163 0.23 -18.94 -7.69
N TYR A 164 0.40 -18.39 -6.48
CA TYR A 164 -0.69 -17.75 -5.73
C TYR A 164 -0.62 -16.25 -6.00
N GLN A 165 -1.66 -15.68 -6.60
CA GLN A 165 -1.73 -14.27 -7.03
C GLN A 165 -2.76 -13.54 -6.18
N PHE A 166 -2.29 -12.74 -5.22
CA PHE A 166 -3.12 -11.85 -4.43
C PHE A 166 -3.19 -10.50 -5.13
N ASN A 167 -4.38 -10.05 -5.50
CA ASN A 167 -4.56 -8.73 -6.11
C ASN A 167 -5.94 -8.12 -5.86
N PHE A 168 -6.15 -6.90 -6.36
CA PHE A 168 -7.43 -6.19 -6.39
C PHE A 168 -8.09 -6.25 -7.78
N LEU A 169 -7.32 -6.10 -8.87
CA LEU A 169 -7.82 -6.29 -10.24
C LEU A 169 -6.90 -7.27 -10.97
N ILE A 170 -7.51 -8.23 -11.67
CA ILE A 170 -6.81 -9.28 -12.41
C ILE A 170 -7.39 -9.41 -13.81
N ASP A 171 -6.61 -9.04 -14.82
CA ASP A 171 -6.79 -9.46 -16.22
C ASP A 171 -5.85 -10.65 -16.45
N PHE A 172 -6.39 -11.87 -16.31
CA PHE A 172 -5.58 -13.09 -16.39
C PHE A 172 -5.10 -13.34 -17.82
N ASP A 173 -5.89 -12.98 -18.84
CA ASP A 173 -5.49 -13.02 -20.24
C ASP A 173 -4.28 -12.11 -20.51
N TYR A 174 -4.16 -10.98 -19.80
CA TYR A 174 -2.97 -10.14 -19.81
C TYR A 174 -1.78 -10.81 -19.11
N LEU A 175 -1.98 -11.35 -17.90
CA LEU A 175 -0.96 -12.08 -17.15
C LEU A 175 -0.38 -13.27 -17.96
N ALA A 176 -1.25 -14.06 -18.60
CA ALA A 176 -0.90 -15.26 -19.34
C ALA A 176 0.07 -15.02 -20.51
N LYS A 177 0.10 -13.80 -21.07
CA LYS A 177 1.08 -13.39 -22.10
C LYS A 177 2.54 -13.53 -21.63
N PHE A 178 2.76 -13.47 -20.32
CA PHE A 178 4.08 -13.53 -19.69
C PHE A 178 4.40 -14.92 -19.09
N VAL A 179 3.49 -15.90 -19.16
CA VAL A 179 3.64 -17.21 -18.50
C VAL A 179 4.10 -18.28 -19.49
N THR A 180 5.40 -18.59 -19.48
CA THR A 180 6.02 -19.59 -20.37
C THR A 180 5.75 -21.04 -19.95
N SER A 181 5.49 -21.31 -18.66
CA SER A 181 5.17 -22.66 -18.18
C SER A 181 3.76 -23.09 -18.62
N SER A 182 3.69 -24.15 -19.43
CA SER A 182 2.44 -24.75 -19.90
C SER A 182 1.73 -25.64 -18.87
N THR A 183 2.36 -25.87 -17.71
CA THR A 183 1.82 -26.72 -16.63
C THR A 183 1.68 -25.98 -15.30
N CYS A 184 1.78 -24.64 -15.29
CA CYS A 184 1.64 -23.85 -14.09
C CYS A 184 0.18 -23.77 -13.64
N GLU A 185 -0.09 -24.07 -12.38
CA GLU A 185 -1.41 -23.93 -11.77
C GLU A 185 -1.54 -22.55 -11.08
N PHE A 186 -2.69 -21.89 -11.18
CA PHE A 186 -2.89 -20.57 -10.58
C PHE A 186 -3.98 -20.57 -9.50
N VAL A 187 -3.70 -19.89 -8.39
CA VAL A 187 -4.66 -19.61 -7.31
C VAL A 187 -4.80 -18.10 -7.18
N LEU A 188 -5.96 -17.56 -7.52
CA LEU A 188 -6.22 -16.12 -7.59
C LEU A 188 -7.00 -15.68 -6.34
N VAL A 189 -6.36 -14.88 -5.49
CA VAL A 189 -6.94 -14.38 -4.23
C VAL A 189 -7.40 -12.95 -4.47
N ASN A 190 -8.71 -12.77 -4.60
CA ASN A 190 -9.33 -11.48 -4.88
C ASN A 190 -10.74 -11.42 -4.27
N LYS A 191 -11.36 -10.24 -4.29
CA LYS A 191 -12.76 -10.00 -3.97
C LYS A 191 -13.60 -10.40 -5.20
N SER A 192 -14.35 -11.50 -5.16
CA SER A 192 -15.00 -12.09 -6.36
C SER A 192 -16.51 -11.86 -6.48
N ASP A 193 -17.06 -10.92 -5.72
CA ASP A 193 -18.45 -10.42 -5.80
C ASP A 193 -18.59 -9.20 -6.74
N ASP A 194 -17.53 -8.85 -7.47
CA ASP A 194 -17.48 -7.76 -8.46
C ASP A 194 -16.81 -8.28 -9.74
N GLU A 195 -17.59 -8.54 -10.78
CA GLU A 195 -17.11 -9.08 -12.07
C GLU A 195 -16.10 -8.14 -12.76
N GLU A 196 -16.08 -6.85 -12.42
CA GLU A 196 -15.08 -5.89 -12.94
C GLU A 196 -13.66 -6.15 -12.39
N HIS A 197 -13.51 -6.96 -11.32
CA HIS A 197 -12.22 -7.21 -10.65
C HIS A 197 -11.49 -8.45 -11.20
N LEU A 198 -12.16 -9.33 -11.94
CA LEU A 198 -11.59 -10.60 -12.40
C LEU A 198 -12.03 -10.96 -13.83
N ARG A 199 -11.12 -10.76 -14.79
CA ARG A 199 -11.30 -11.12 -16.20
C ARG A 199 -10.45 -12.32 -16.58
N ILE A 200 -11.10 -13.39 -17.03
CA ILE A 200 -10.46 -14.63 -17.50
C ILE A 200 -11.31 -15.22 -18.64
N SER A 201 -10.74 -15.44 -19.82
CA SER A 201 -11.40 -16.20 -20.90
C SER A 201 -11.46 -17.70 -20.59
N ASP A 202 -12.55 -18.37 -20.98
CA ASP A 202 -12.84 -19.79 -20.74
C ASP A 202 -11.64 -20.73 -20.92
N SER A 203 -10.91 -20.60 -22.04
CA SER A 203 -9.77 -21.46 -22.37
C SER A 203 -8.58 -21.34 -21.41
N MET A 204 -8.48 -20.25 -20.62
CA MET A 204 -7.42 -20.09 -19.63
C MET A 204 -7.69 -20.89 -18.34
N TRP A 205 -8.97 -21.06 -17.96
CA TRP A 205 -9.37 -21.80 -16.75
C TRP A 205 -8.88 -23.25 -16.79
N GLU A 206 -9.13 -23.95 -17.88
CA GLU A 206 -8.66 -25.33 -18.07
C GLU A 206 -7.13 -25.39 -18.22
N LYS A 207 -6.57 -24.57 -19.14
CA LYS A 207 -5.14 -24.55 -19.47
C LYS A 207 -4.23 -24.34 -18.25
N TYR A 208 -4.64 -23.48 -17.31
CA TYR A 208 -3.86 -23.12 -16.12
C TYR A 208 -4.50 -23.62 -14.81
N LYS A 209 -5.50 -24.51 -14.89
CA LYS A 209 -6.28 -25.10 -13.78
C LYS A 209 -6.64 -24.08 -12.69
N ILE A 210 -7.19 -22.95 -13.12
CA ILE A 210 -7.31 -21.76 -12.28
C ILE A 210 -8.29 -21.99 -11.13
N GLN A 211 -7.87 -21.66 -9.92
CA GLN A 211 -8.70 -21.66 -8.71
C GLN A 211 -8.86 -20.23 -8.21
N THR A 212 -10.06 -19.86 -7.78
CA THR A 212 -10.34 -18.56 -7.15
C THR A 212 -10.57 -18.72 -5.65
N VAL A 213 -10.06 -17.76 -4.87
CA VAL A 213 -10.25 -17.68 -3.43
C VAL A 213 -10.89 -16.33 -3.13
N ASP A 214 -12.19 -16.33 -2.88
CA ASP A 214 -12.89 -15.11 -2.48
C ASP A 214 -12.54 -14.71 -1.05
N VAL A 215 -12.36 -13.41 -0.86
CA VAL A 215 -12.06 -12.77 0.42
C VAL A 215 -13.05 -11.64 0.75
N SER A 216 -14.12 -11.45 -0.05
CA SER A 216 -15.18 -10.47 0.17
C SER A 216 -15.74 -10.52 1.60
N ASN A 217 -16.05 -11.73 2.09
CA ASN A 217 -16.60 -12.00 3.42
C ASN A 217 -15.64 -11.67 4.58
N SER A 218 -14.34 -11.49 4.30
CA SER A 218 -13.34 -11.06 5.29
C SER A 218 -13.13 -9.54 5.32
N LEU A 219 -13.87 -8.76 4.51
CA LEU A 219 -13.78 -7.30 4.43
C LEU A 219 -14.97 -6.62 5.16
N PRO A 220 -14.71 -5.74 6.15
CA PRO A 220 -15.74 -4.88 6.71
C PRO A 220 -16.15 -3.78 5.72
N LYS A 221 -17.21 -3.03 6.03
CA LYS A 221 -17.75 -1.96 5.17
C LYS A 221 -16.67 -0.94 4.77
N PHE A 222 -16.58 -0.66 3.46
CA PHE A 222 -15.53 0.17 2.82
C PHE A 222 -14.10 -0.40 2.89
N GLY A 223 -13.93 -1.66 3.31
CA GLY A 223 -12.69 -2.40 3.20
C GLY A 223 -12.40 -2.86 1.78
N THR A 224 -11.11 -3.09 1.48
CA THR A 224 -10.63 -3.58 0.19
C THR A 224 -9.58 -4.67 0.38
N HIS A 225 -9.58 -5.68 -0.49
CA HIS A 225 -8.41 -6.51 -0.68
C HIS A 225 -7.48 -5.80 -1.66
N HIS A 226 -6.41 -5.18 -1.16
CA HIS A 226 -5.58 -4.27 -1.95
C HIS A 226 -4.11 -4.70 -2.04
N THR A 227 -3.70 -5.63 -1.18
CA THR A 227 -2.50 -6.48 -1.29
C THR A 227 -2.23 -6.96 -2.71
N LYS A 228 -0.96 -6.90 -3.10
CA LYS A 228 -0.43 -7.18 -4.43
C LYS A 228 0.83 -8.04 -4.27
N MET A 229 0.63 -9.35 -4.31
CA MET A 229 1.60 -10.33 -3.85
C MET A 229 1.55 -11.61 -4.69
N MET A 230 2.71 -12.16 -5.02
CA MET A 230 2.84 -13.47 -5.65
C MET A 230 3.54 -14.43 -4.70
N VAL A 231 3.12 -15.69 -4.64
CA VAL A 231 3.91 -16.78 -4.06
C VAL A 231 4.07 -17.88 -5.10
N ASN A 232 5.29 -17.97 -5.63
CA ASN A 232 5.65 -18.79 -6.78
C ASN A 232 6.43 -20.03 -6.33
N PHE A 233 6.07 -21.21 -6.84
CA PHE A 233 6.73 -22.47 -6.55
C PHE A 233 7.33 -23.07 -7.84
N TYR A 234 8.56 -23.57 -7.79
CA TYR A 234 9.31 -24.00 -8.97
C TYR A 234 9.68 -25.51 -8.95
N LYS A 235 10.04 -26.07 -10.12
CA LYS A 235 10.35 -27.51 -10.29
C LYS A 235 11.57 -27.99 -9.50
N ASP A 236 12.51 -27.11 -9.17
CA ASP A 236 13.67 -27.42 -8.32
C ASP A 236 13.31 -27.52 -6.82
N GLY A 237 12.04 -27.31 -6.48
CA GLY A 237 11.55 -27.28 -5.10
C GLY A 237 11.74 -25.92 -4.41
N SER A 238 12.22 -24.89 -5.12
CA SER A 238 12.32 -23.54 -4.56
C SER A 238 10.99 -22.79 -4.56
N CYS A 239 10.93 -21.72 -3.78
CA CYS A 239 9.83 -20.77 -3.74
C CYS A 239 10.34 -19.33 -3.73
N GLN A 240 9.59 -18.40 -4.34
CA GLN A 240 9.83 -16.96 -4.19
C GLN A 240 8.53 -16.23 -3.82
N ILE A 241 8.67 -15.22 -2.96
CA ILE A 241 7.61 -14.28 -2.60
C ILE A 241 7.90 -12.96 -3.33
N VAL A 242 6.91 -12.44 -4.04
CA VAL A 242 6.94 -11.13 -4.71
C VAL A 242 5.97 -10.20 -4.00
N LEU A 243 6.39 -8.98 -3.68
CA LEU A 243 5.50 -7.92 -3.18
C LEU A 243 5.64 -6.70 -4.09
N HIS A 244 4.56 -6.34 -4.77
CA HIS A 244 4.55 -5.36 -5.87
C HIS A 244 3.42 -4.34 -5.74
N THR A 245 3.35 -3.36 -6.65
CA THR A 245 2.34 -2.28 -6.57
C THR A 245 1.36 -2.23 -7.74
N MET A 246 1.62 -2.95 -8.83
CA MET A 246 0.67 -3.07 -9.94
C MET A 246 -0.54 -3.94 -9.58
N ASN A 247 -1.72 -3.55 -10.03
CA ASN A 247 -2.76 -4.52 -10.35
C ASN A 247 -2.33 -5.35 -11.57
N LEU A 248 -2.89 -6.54 -11.80
CA LEU A 248 -2.49 -7.40 -12.92
C LEU A 248 -3.24 -6.98 -14.19
N THR A 249 -2.99 -5.76 -14.68
CA THR A 249 -3.69 -5.16 -15.83
C THR A 249 -2.70 -4.49 -16.80
N GLU A 250 -3.11 -4.34 -18.06
CA GLU A 250 -2.29 -3.68 -19.10
C GLU A 250 -2.03 -2.19 -18.78
N ALA A 251 -3.01 -1.50 -18.18
CA ALA A 251 -2.86 -0.10 -17.79
C ALA A 251 -1.82 0.06 -16.67
N ASP A 252 -1.90 -0.76 -15.63
CA ASP A 252 -0.98 -0.68 -14.49
C ASP A 252 0.47 -1.03 -14.88
N HIS A 253 0.66 -1.93 -15.85
CA HIS A 253 1.99 -2.27 -16.35
C HIS A 253 2.55 -1.22 -17.34
N LEU A 254 1.72 -0.66 -18.23
CA LEU A 254 2.22 0.11 -19.38
C LEU A 254 2.12 1.65 -19.26
N ILE A 255 1.26 2.20 -18.39
CA ILE A 255 1.02 3.67 -18.32
C ILE A 255 1.19 4.28 -16.91
N GLN A 256 1.69 3.50 -15.95
CA GLN A 256 1.95 3.89 -14.56
C GLN A 256 3.38 3.46 -14.14
N THR A 257 3.91 4.09 -13.09
CA THR A 257 5.15 3.69 -12.41
C THR A 257 4.85 2.73 -11.26
N GLN A 258 5.51 1.57 -11.29
CA GLN A 258 5.34 0.46 -10.36
C GLN A 258 6.70 -0.03 -9.84
N MET A 259 6.70 -0.66 -8.66
CA MET A 259 7.88 -1.32 -8.10
C MET A 259 7.54 -2.72 -7.58
N ALA A 260 8.57 -3.54 -7.42
CA ALA A 260 8.50 -4.86 -6.79
C ALA A 260 9.72 -5.13 -5.92
N TRP A 261 9.49 -5.85 -4.82
CA TRP A 261 10.49 -6.64 -4.11
C TRP A 261 10.27 -8.12 -4.46
N VAL A 262 11.36 -8.87 -4.60
CA VAL A 262 11.34 -10.33 -4.79
C VAL A 262 12.28 -10.93 -3.76
N SER A 263 11.83 -11.97 -3.06
CA SER A 263 12.66 -12.70 -2.11
C SER A 263 13.82 -13.42 -2.81
N PRO A 264 14.90 -13.75 -2.07
CA PRO A 264 15.77 -14.86 -2.44
C PRO A 264 14.95 -16.13 -2.72
N ALA A 265 15.51 -17.07 -3.47
CA ALA A 265 14.92 -18.39 -3.59
C ALA A 265 14.95 -19.09 -2.22
N LEU A 266 13.76 -19.31 -1.67
CA LEU A 266 13.54 -20.03 -0.43
C LEU A 266 13.54 -21.53 -0.76
N TYR A 267 14.16 -22.34 0.08
CA TYR A 267 14.18 -23.80 -0.05
C TYR A 267 13.54 -24.46 1.18
N PRO A 268 12.99 -25.68 1.06
CA PRO A 268 12.48 -26.42 2.21
C PRO A 268 13.55 -26.60 3.30
N HIS A 269 13.14 -26.52 4.57
CA HIS A 269 14.00 -26.87 5.70
C HIS A 269 14.49 -28.32 5.58
N GLN A 270 15.79 -28.53 5.83
CA GLN A 270 16.40 -29.87 5.77
C GLN A 270 15.88 -30.80 6.88
N ASN A 271 15.45 -30.23 8.02
CA ASN A 271 14.88 -30.93 9.15
C ASN A 271 13.46 -30.40 9.41
N LEU A 272 12.47 -31.31 9.41
CA LEU A 272 11.05 -30.96 9.52
C LEU A 272 10.66 -30.37 10.88
N LYS A 273 11.47 -30.53 11.94
CA LYS A 273 11.23 -29.91 13.25
C LYS A 273 11.32 -28.38 13.18
N ASP A 274 12.17 -27.86 12.29
CA ASP A 274 12.50 -26.44 12.17
C ASP A 274 11.39 -25.66 11.41
N TYR A 275 10.39 -26.37 10.86
CA TYR A 275 9.18 -25.81 10.26
C TYR A 275 8.56 -24.73 11.14
N PHE A 276 8.28 -25.09 12.40
CA PHE A 276 7.49 -24.30 13.34
C PHE A 276 8.33 -23.24 14.07
N ASP A 277 9.62 -23.14 13.74
CA ASP A 277 10.64 -22.51 14.57
C ASP A 277 10.41 -21.01 14.86
N PHE A 278 9.53 -20.39 14.06
CA PHE A 278 9.37 -18.95 13.91
C PHE A 278 8.63 -18.22 15.05
N ASN A 279 8.22 -18.91 16.11
CA ASN A 279 7.58 -18.31 17.29
C ASN A 279 8.45 -18.40 18.57
N GLN A 280 9.76 -18.62 18.45
CA GLN A 280 10.66 -18.71 19.60
C GLN A 280 10.68 -17.44 20.48
N PRO A 281 10.83 -17.59 21.81
CA PRO A 281 11.32 -16.52 22.67
C PRO A 281 12.81 -16.28 22.42
N GLY A 282 13.25 -15.01 22.50
CA GLY A 282 14.69 -14.67 22.48
C GLY A 282 15.32 -14.38 21.11
N LEU A 283 14.52 -14.31 20.03
CA LEU A 283 14.97 -13.88 18.70
C LEU A 283 15.78 -12.56 18.75
N ASP A 284 16.83 -12.46 17.95
CA ASP A 284 17.64 -11.27 17.69
C ASP A 284 17.14 -10.61 16.39
N VAL A 285 16.73 -9.33 16.46
CA VAL A 285 16.11 -8.64 15.32
C VAL A 285 17.01 -8.53 14.09
N TRP A 286 18.33 -8.56 14.26
CA TRP A 286 19.29 -8.41 13.17
C TRP A 286 19.64 -9.77 12.56
N LYS A 287 19.86 -10.79 13.40
CA LYS A 287 20.22 -12.15 12.97
C LYS A 287 19.03 -12.91 12.40
N ASP A 288 17.88 -12.80 13.07
CA ASP A 288 16.69 -13.61 12.82
C ASP A 288 15.65 -12.87 11.97
N THR A 289 16.07 -11.86 11.20
CA THR A 289 15.22 -11.04 10.30
C THR A 289 14.29 -11.91 9.44
N GLY A 290 14.82 -12.95 8.81
CA GLY A 290 14.04 -13.89 7.99
C GLY A 290 13.03 -14.72 8.79
N THR A 291 13.38 -15.14 10.01
CA THR A 291 12.49 -15.85 10.94
C THR A 291 11.33 -14.95 11.40
N ILE A 292 11.62 -13.69 11.69
CA ILE A 292 10.63 -12.65 12.04
C ILE A 292 9.72 -12.37 10.83
N PHE A 293 10.27 -12.25 9.61
CA PHE A 293 9.47 -12.16 8.38
C PHE A 293 8.55 -13.37 8.24
N LYS A 294 9.06 -14.61 8.40
CA LYS A 294 8.27 -15.85 8.29
C LYS A 294 7.08 -15.86 9.24
N ARG A 295 7.31 -15.50 10.50
CA ARG A 295 6.26 -15.38 11.53
C ARG A 295 5.19 -14.39 11.12
N ASP A 296 5.62 -13.19 10.73
CA ASP A 296 4.71 -12.05 10.50
C ASP A 296 3.94 -12.22 9.18
N PHE A 297 4.55 -12.88 8.19
CA PHE A 297 3.94 -13.33 6.93
C PHE A 297 2.92 -14.45 7.14
N ILE A 298 3.23 -15.47 7.95
CA ILE A 298 2.28 -16.55 8.27
C ILE A 298 1.10 -16.02 9.10
N ALA A 299 1.35 -15.15 10.09
CA ALA A 299 0.28 -14.50 10.85
C ALA A 299 -0.65 -13.65 9.96
N TYR A 300 -0.09 -13.00 8.94
CA TYR A 300 -0.87 -12.29 7.92
C TYR A 300 -1.71 -13.25 7.06
N LEU A 301 -1.15 -14.35 6.56
CA LEU A 301 -1.93 -15.35 5.81
C LEU A 301 -3.06 -15.98 6.67
N MET A 302 -2.79 -16.27 7.96
CA MET A 302 -3.81 -16.76 8.89
C MET A 302 -4.97 -15.77 9.10
N SER A 303 -4.72 -14.47 8.96
CA SER A 303 -5.74 -13.43 9.18
C SER A 303 -6.88 -13.46 8.15
N TYR A 304 -6.67 -14.06 6.97
CA TYR A 304 -7.71 -14.30 5.96
C TYR A 304 -8.80 -15.28 6.43
N LYS A 305 -8.50 -16.15 7.41
CA LYS A 305 -9.39 -17.18 7.97
C LYS A 305 -10.03 -18.11 6.90
N ASN A 306 -9.33 -18.33 5.80
CA ASN A 306 -9.82 -19.06 4.63
C ASN A 306 -9.03 -20.38 4.45
N SER A 307 -9.74 -21.49 4.18
CA SER A 307 -9.18 -22.84 4.08
C SER A 307 -8.25 -23.05 2.88
N ASP A 308 -8.43 -22.34 1.78
CA ASP A 308 -7.52 -22.38 0.62
C ASP A 308 -6.25 -21.56 0.85
N ILE A 309 -6.33 -20.50 1.66
CA ILE A 309 -5.14 -19.81 2.17
C ILE A 309 -4.40 -20.69 3.18
N ASN A 310 -5.08 -21.51 3.98
CA ASN A 310 -4.41 -22.49 4.84
C ASN A 310 -3.57 -23.51 4.03
N LYS A 311 -4.05 -23.95 2.86
CA LYS A 311 -3.27 -24.81 1.93
C LYS A 311 -1.97 -24.13 1.46
N LEU A 312 -1.93 -22.80 1.38
CA LEU A 312 -0.69 -22.05 1.14
C LEU A 312 0.20 -22.04 2.39
N ILE A 313 -0.37 -21.81 3.58
CA ILE A 313 0.36 -21.80 4.86
C ILE A 313 1.07 -23.14 5.10
N ASP A 314 0.36 -24.26 4.94
CA ASP A 314 0.88 -25.63 5.08
C ASP A 314 1.99 -25.99 4.08
N LYS A 315 2.10 -25.22 3.00
CA LYS A 315 3.12 -25.36 1.96
C LYS A 315 4.30 -24.43 2.24
N ILE A 316 4.06 -23.13 2.48
CA ILE A 316 5.11 -22.12 2.66
C ILE A 316 5.81 -22.21 4.03
N GLY A 317 5.13 -22.71 5.07
CA GLY A 317 5.74 -22.94 6.38
C GLY A 317 6.88 -23.97 6.36
N LYS A 318 6.95 -24.81 5.32
CA LYS A 318 8.03 -25.79 5.10
C LYS A 318 9.35 -25.15 4.67
N TYR A 319 9.31 -23.90 4.22
CA TYR A 319 10.46 -23.22 3.66
C TYR A 319 11.28 -22.52 4.75
N ASP A 320 12.60 -22.54 4.56
CA ASP A 320 13.54 -21.71 5.28
C ASP A 320 13.49 -20.28 4.72
N PHE A 321 13.37 -19.32 5.63
CA PHE A 321 13.28 -17.89 5.33
C PHE A 321 14.56 -17.13 5.70
N LYS A 322 15.59 -17.79 6.25
CA LYS A 322 16.75 -17.14 6.89
C LYS A 322 17.42 -16.06 6.04
N ASP A 323 17.38 -16.19 4.72
CA ASP A 323 18.09 -15.29 3.79
C ASP A 323 17.30 -14.04 3.39
N ILE A 324 16.05 -13.89 3.87
CA ILE A 324 15.32 -12.62 3.79
C ILE A 324 15.92 -11.62 4.79
N ASP A 325 16.31 -10.45 4.29
CA ASP A 325 16.99 -9.38 5.02
C ASP A 325 16.16 -8.08 5.12
N VAL A 326 14.83 -8.20 5.03
CA VAL A 326 13.86 -7.11 5.16
C VAL A 326 12.73 -7.49 6.12
N MET A 327 12.04 -6.50 6.69
CA MET A 327 10.92 -6.73 7.62
C MET A 327 9.57 -6.68 6.91
N PHE A 328 8.68 -7.63 7.18
CA PHE A 328 7.30 -7.60 6.64
C PHE A 328 6.45 -6.54 7.37
N VAL A 329 5.72 -5.71 6.61
CA VAL A 329 4.81 -4.69 7.13
C VAL A 329 3.50 -4.75 6.35
N ALA A 330 2.42 -5.12 7.03
CA ALA A 330 1.13 -5.42 6.41
C ALA A 330 -0.05 -4.89 7.25
N SER A 331 -1.23 -4.87 6.63
CA SER A 331 -2.50 -4.55 7.26
C SER A 331 -3.48 -5.69 7.01
N SER A 332 -4.19 -6.11 8.06
CA SER A 332 -5.32 -7.04 7.97
C SER A 332 -6.55 -6.35 8.53
N PRO A 333 -7.75 -6.54 7.97
CA PRO A 333 -8.99 -6.11 8.61
C PRO A 333 -9.11 -6.70 10.03
N GLY A 334 -9.60 -5.90 10.97
CA GLY A 334 -9.74 -6.31 12.36
C GLY A 334 -9.68 -5.15 13.36
N HIS A 335 -9.99 -5.47 14.61
CA HIS A 335 -9.81 -4.57 15.76
C HIS A 335 -8.53 -4.94 16.51
N TYR A 336 -7.70 -3.94 16.80
CA TYR A 336 -6.40 -4.11 17.45
C TYR A 336 -6.33 -3.24 18.70
N LEU A 337 -6.07 -3.87 19.84
CA LEU A 337 -5.85 -3.22 21.12
C LEU A 337 -4.56 -3.78 21.73
N HIS A 338 -3.67 -2.89 22.14
CA HIS A 338 -2.43 -3.24 22.83
C HIS A 338 -2.30 -2.42 24.12
N THR A 339 -1.75 -3.03 25.16
CA THR A 339 -1.58 -2.42 26.50
C THR A 339 -0.15 -2.56 27.03
N GLU A 340 0.49 -3.72 26.81
CA GLU A 340 1.82 -4.04 27.36
C GLU A 340 2.96 -3.40 26.57
N TRP A 341 3.08 -2.07 26.74
CA TRP A 341 3.96 -1.16 26.01
C TRP A 341 5.42 -1.61 25.92
N ASN A 342 5.98 -2.11 27.00
CA ASN A 342 7.39 -2.50 27.08
C ASN A 342 7.70 -3.80 26.32
N ASP A 343 6.67 -4.59 25.97
CA ASP A 343 6.83 -5.85 25.26
C ASP A 343 6.64 -5.72 23.75
N LEU A 344 5.85 -4.74 23.27
CA LEU A 344 5.51 -4.63 21.84
C LEU A 344 6.72 -4.51 20.90
N ILE A 345 7.81 -3.91 21.38
CA ILE A 345 9.04 -3.64 20.62
C ILE A 345 10.12 -4.71 20.79
N LYS A 346 9.86 -5.78 21.55
CA LYS A 346 10.78 -6.93 21.66
C LYS A 346 10.72 -7.76 20.36
N PRO A 347 11.82 -8.38 19.88
CA PRO A 347 11.79 -9.08 18.59
C PRO A 347 10.84 -10.28 18.58
N GLY A 348 10.70 -10.98 19.71
CA GLY A 348 9.72 -12.06 19.94
C GLY A 348 8.27 -11.59 20.15
N ALA A 349 7.97 -10.29 20.08
CA ALA A 349 6.59 -9.79 20.19
C ALA A 349 5.73 -10.27 19.02
N LYS A 350 4.43 -10.48 19.27
CA LYS A 350 3.47 -10.80 18.20
C LYS A 350 3.42 -9.65 17.16
N PRO A 351 3.23 -9.97 15.86
CA PRO A 351 3.04 -8.94 14.85
C PRO A 351 1.84 -8.07 15.15
N MET A 352 2.07 -6.75 15.13
CA MET A 352 1.02 -5.75 14.94
C MET A 352 0.68 -5.64 13.45
N PHE A 353 -0.35 -4.87 13.10
CA PHE A 353 -0.73 -4.56 11.72
C PHE A 353 -0.88 -3.05 11.49
N GLY A 354 -0.90 -2.59 10.24
CA GLY A 354 -1.08 -1.17 9.88
C GLY A 354 -0.07 -0.22 10.52
N TYR A 355 -0.52 0.93 11.02
CA TYR A 355 0.36 1.94 11.61
C TYR A 355 1.06 1.41 12.88
N GLY A 356 0.39 0.52 13.62
CA GLY A 356 0.96 -0.17 14.76
C GLY A 356 2.19 -0.99 14.36
N ARG A 357 2.13 -1.68 13.23
CA ARG A 357 3.27 -2.43 12.68
C ARG A 357 4.41 -1.53 12.20
N LEU A 358 4.11 -0.42 11.54
CA LEU A 358 5.12 0.55 11.12
C LEU A 358 5.86 1.13 12.34
N TRP A 359 5.12 1.54 13.38
CA TRP A 359 5.71 1.98 14.64
C TRP A 359 6.55 0.87 15.29
N GLN A 360 6.01 -0.36 15.37
CA GLN A 360 6.67 -1.53 15.96
C GLN A 360 8.06 -1.77 15.33
N VAL A 361 8.14 -1.81 13.99
CA VAL A 361 9.40 -2.04 13.27
C VAL A 361 10.36 -0.86 13.44
N ILE A 362 9.91 0.39 13.29
CA ILE A 362 10.76 1.57 13.51
C ILE A 362 11.34 1.58 14.93
N HIS A 363 10.55 1.17 15.93
CA HIS A 363 10.96 1.21 17.35
C HIS A 363 11.85 0.04 17.76
N MET A 364 11.55 -1.17 17.29
CA MET A 364 12.37 -2.37 17.49
C MET A 364 13.79 -2.20 16.91
N LEU A 365 13.92 -1.43 15.82
CA LEU A 365 15.19 -1.16 15.14
C LEU A 365 15.89 0.14 15.60
N GLY A 366 15.27 0.93 16.50
CA GLY A 366 15.84 2.21 16.97
C GLY A 366 15.89 3.33 15.92
N LEU A 367 15.05 3.26 14.89
CA LEU A 367 15.11 4.12 13.69
C LEU A 367 14.26 5.40 13.77
N GLN A 368 13.83 5.80 14.98
CA GLN A 368 13.08 7.04 15.19
C GLN A 368 13.92 8.28 14.83
N SER A 369 13.28 9.43 14.64
CA SER A 369 13.95 10.72 14.50
C SER A 369 13.40 11.81 15.41
N LEU A 370 14.22 12.85 15.58
CA LEU A 370 13.87 14.15 16.14
C LEU A 370 13.73 15.22 15.03
N GLY A 371 13.89 14.87 13.76
CA GLY A 371 13.90 15.83 12.65
C GLY A 371 13.77 15.15 11.28
N GLY A 372 14.32 15.78 10.24
CA GLY A 372 14.24 15.26 8.88
C GLY A 372 12.82 15.29 8.30
N LYS A 373 12.64 14.54 7.21
CA LYS A 373 11.42 14.46 6.39
C LYS A 373 10.89 13.03 6.35
N LEU A 374 9.66 12.82 6.79
CA LEU A 374 8.88 11.62 6.47
C LEU A 374 8.18 11.88 5.13
N VAL A 375 8.71 11.26 4.10
CA VAL A 375 8.19 11.33 2.73
C VAL A 375 7.23 10.18 2.53
N GLY A 376 5.95 10.50 2.28
CA GLY A 376 4.92 9.57 1.85
C GLY A 376 4.56 9.84 0.39
N GLN A 377 4.65 8.81 -0.44
CA GLN A 377 4.26 8.84 -1.84
C GLN A 377 3.17 7.77 -2.03
N THR A 378 2.06 8.15 -2.67
CA THR A 378 0.85 7.32 -2.72
C THR A 378 0.07 7.56 -4.02
N SER A 379 -0.88 6.68 -4.36
CA SER A 379 -1.84 6.90 -5.45
C SER A 379 -3.24 7.28 -4.94
N THR A 380 -3.52 7.13 -3.66
CA THR A 380 -4.79 7.58 -3.05
C THR A 380 -4.54 8.31 -1.75
N ILE A 381 -5.14 9.51 -1.62
CA ILE A 381 -5.26 10.26 -0.38
C ILE A 381 -6.75 10.31 -0.03
N ALA A 382 -7.16 9.51 0.96
CA ALA A 382 -8.55 9.42 1.37
C ALA A 382 -9.02 10.70 2.10
N GLY A 383 -10.33 10.79 2.33
CA GLY A 383 -10.92 11.81 3.21
C GLY A 383 -10.40 11.75 4.66
N PRO A 384 -10.68 12.79 5.47
CA PRO A 384 -10.14 12.91 6.82
C PRO A 384 -10.49 11.71 7.71
N CYS A 385 -9.58 11.41 8.63
CA CYS A 385 -9.74 10.34 9.62
C CYS A 385 -10.78 10.67 10.71
N ASP A 386 -11.13 11.96 10.83
CA ASP A 386 -12.09 12.54 11.77
C ASP A 386 -13.08 13.48 11.06
N SER A 387 -13.97 14.10 11.83
CA SER A 387 -14.96 15.07 11.34
C SER A 387 -14.37 16.44 10.98
N TRP A 388 -13.04 16.66 11.11
CA TRP A 388 -12.44 17.98 10.96
C TRP A 388 -11.43 18.10 9.82
N LYS A 389 -10.20 17.58 9.99
CA LYS A 389 -9.07 17.75 9.03
C LYS A 389 -7.89 16.77 9.17
N ARG A 390 -7.98 15.67 9.94
CA ARG A 390 -6.83 14.76 10.15
C ARG A 390 -6.46 13.94 8.91
N ASN A 391 -5.29 14.24 8.34
CA ASN A 391 -4.60 13.44 7.33
C ASN A 391 -3.70 12.35 7.95
N ILE A 392 -3.65 11.16 7.34
CA ILE A 392 -2.86 9.99 7.80
C ILE A 392 -1.36 10.30 7.93
N LEU A 393 -0.70 10.84 6.91
CA LEU A 393 0.75 11.08 6.98
C LEU A 393 1.07 12.11 8.08
N VAL A 394 0.38 13.25 8.01
CA VAL A 394 0.64 14.42 8.86
C VAL A 394 0.42 14.14 10.34
N HIS A 395 -0.59 13.34 10.71
CA HIS A 395 -1.01 13.18 12.12
C HIS A 395 -0.73 11.80 12.72
N LEU A 396 -0.65 10.74 11.90
CA LEU A 396 -0.49 9.36 12.36
C LEU A 396 0.91 8.81 12.03
N LEU A 397 1.31 8.83 10.76
CA LEU A 397 2.57 8.19 10.35
C LEU A 397 3.81 8.99 10.80
N THR A 398 3.74 10.33 10.91
CA THR A 398 4.83 11.09 11.57
C THR A 398 4.99 10.72 13.05
N SER A 399 3.91 10.33 13.76
CA SER A 399 4.03 9.81 15.13
C SER A 399 4.59 8.39 15.20
N CYS A 400 4.55 7.62 14.11
CA CYS A 400 5.25 6.33 14.02
C CYS A 400 6.77 6.52 13.85
N ALA A 401 7.18 7.62 13.21
CA ALA A 401 8.58 7.95 12.91
C ALA A 401 9.28 8.83 13.97
N GLU A 402 8.52 9.60 14.77
CA GLU A 402 9.07 10.40 15.87
C GLU A 402 9.45 9.54 17.08
N LYS A 403 10.41 10.02 17.88
CA LYS A 403 10.81 9.35 19.13
C LYS A 403 9.71 9.44 20.20
N GLY A 404 8.98 8.35 20.43
CA GLY A 404 8.00 8.22 21.52
C GLY A 404 6.89 7.22 21.24
N PHE A 405 5.82 7.24 22.05
CA PHE A 405 4.61 6.50 21.72
C PHE A 405 3.89 7.11 20.50
N PRO A 406 3.21 6.30 19.65
CA PRO A 406 2.60 6.77 18.41
C PRO A 406 1.25 7.42 18.72
N MET A 407 1.29 8.53 19.47
CA MET A 407 0.11 9.33 19.79
C MET A 407 -0.38 10.00 18.51
N LEU A 408 -1.62 9.70 18.10
CA LEU A 408 -2.27 10.38 16.98
C LEU A 408 -2.35 11.88 17.29
N LYS A 409 -1.65 12.70 16.48
CA LYS A 409 -1.54 14.14 16.73
C LYS A 409 -2.92 14.80 16.75
N LYS A 410 -3.06 15.84 17.56
CA LYS A 410 -4.29 16.65 17.61
C LYS A 410 -4.59 17.23 16.22
N ALA A 411 -5.86 17.40 15.88
CA ALA A 411 -6.29 17.81 14.54
C ALA A 411 -5.89 19.25 14.16
N ASP A 412 -5.55 20.07 15.15
CA ASP A 412 -4.96 21.41 15.01
C ASP A 412 -3.42 21.39 14.82
N TYR A 413 -2.79 20.21 14.84
CA TYR A 413 -1.34 20.09 14.66
C TYR A 413 -0.90 20.59 13.29
N GLU A 414 0.10 21.47 13.31
CA GLU A 414 0.79 21.93 12.12
C GLU A 414 2.30 21.80 12.33
N TYR A 415 3.01 21.29 11.33
CA TYR A 415 4.46 21.23 11.38
C TYR A 415 5.06 22.65 11.44
N ARG A 416 6.07 22.83 12.29
CA ARG A 416 6.86 24.06 12.36
C ARG A 416 8.34 23.68 12.38
N PRO A 417 9.18 24.23 11.47
CA PRO A 417 10.62 23.99 11.47
C PRO A 417 11.28 24.27 12.84
N GLY A 418 12.38 23.57 13.13
CA GLY A 418 13.17 23.77 14.36
C GLY A 418 12.56 23.22 15.66
N LYS A 419 11.35 22.66 15.66
CA LYS A 419 10.67 22.17 16.89
C LYS A 419 11.00 20.73 17.31
N ASN A 420 12.11 20.15 16.87
CA ASN A 420 12.44 18.73 17.05
C ASN A 420 11.28 17.80 16.66
N LYS A 421 10.80 17.96 15.41
CA LYS A 421 9.70 17.19 14.81
C LYS A 421 10.04 16.80 13.37
N VAL A 422 9.44 15.71 12.92
CA VAL A 422 9.60 15.21 11.55
C VAL A 422 8.68 16.00 10.61
N GLU A 423 9.21 16.52 9.50
CA GLU A 423 8.43 17.21 8.48
C GLU A 423 7.61 16.17 7.67
N PRO A 424 6.27 16.26 7.60
CA PRO A 424 5.49 15.45 6.69
C PRO A 424 5.63 16.02 5.27
N VAL A 425 5.98 15.16 4.32
CA VAL A 425 6.16 15.50 2.91
C VAL A 425 5.35 14.52 2.07
N ILE A 426 4.46 15.02 1.21
CA ILE A 426 3.63 14.18 0.35
C ILE A 426 4.08 14.37 -1.11
N VAL A 427 4.50 13.29 -1.76
CA VAL A 427 4.76 13.28 -3.20
C VAL A 427 3.46 12.97 -3.94
N TRP A 428 2.96 13.92 -4.71
CA TRP A 428 1.71 13.82 -5.47
C TRP A 428 1.85 14.57 -6.81
N PRO A 429 1.42 13.99 -7.93
CA PRO A 429 1.58 14.63 -9.23
C PRO A 429 0.58 15.79 -9.43
N THR A 430 1.08 16.84 -10.08
CA THR A 430 0.26 17.96 -10.56
C THR A 430 -0.59 17.57 -11.77
N PHE A 431 -1.62 18.37 -12.07
CA PHE A 431 -2.41 18.22 -13.31
C PHE A 431 -1.53 18.22 -14.57
N ASP A 432 -0.49 19.06 -14.61
CA ASP A 432 0.42 19.18 -15.74
C ASP A 432 1.30 17.93 -15.91
N GLU A 433 1.85 17.38 -14.81
CA GLU A 433 2.60 16.11 -14.81
C GLU A 433 1.73 14.93 -15.28
N VAL A 434 0.46 14.87 -14.88
CA VAL A 434 -0.48 13.84 -15.37
C VAL A 434 -0.80 14.06 -16.85
N LEU A 435 -1.13 15.27 -17.28
CA LEU A 435 -1.51 15.54 -18.66
C LEU A 435 -0.35 15.33 -19.66
N LYS A 436 0.91 15.52 -19.23
CA LYS A 436 2.13 15.22 -19.99
C LYS A 436 2.59 13.76 -19.90
N SER A 437 1.91 12.91 -19.13
CA SER A 437 2.26 11.49 -19.00
C SER A 437 1.77 10.65 -20.21
N LYS A 438 2.26 9.41 -20.31
CA LYS A 438 2.11 8.50 -21.47
C LYS A 438 0.68 8.29 -21.97
N ALA A 439 -0.32 8.31 -21.09
CA ALA A 439 -1.73 8.24 -21.50
C ALA A 439 -2.53 9.50 -21.09
N SER A 440 -1.83 10.60 -20.80
CA SER A 440 -2.38 11.87 -20.34
C SER A 440 -3.36 11.67 -19.19
N ALA A 441 -4.59 12.21 -19.27
CA ALA A 441 -5.64 12.04 -18.27
C ALA A 441 -5.89 10.58 -17.84
N LEU A 442 -5.76 9.59 -18.74
CA LEU A 442 -5.99 8.17 -18.41
C LEU A 442 -4.95 7.62 -17.43
N SER A 443 -3.70 8.09 -17.49
CA SER A 443 -2.68 7.74 -16.50
C SER A 443 -3.02 8.31 -15.12
N GLY A 444 -3.86 9.35 -15.04
CA GLY A 444 -4.40 9.88 -13.79
C GLY A 444 -5.52 9.06 -13.17
N VAL A 445 -6.02 8.00 -13.82
CA VAL A 445 -7.24 7.31 -13.37
C VAL A 445 -7.06 6.48 -12.10
N CYS A 446 -5.81 6.07 -11.79
CA CYS A 446 -5.44 5.40 -10.54
C CYS A 446 -5.11 6.37 -9.39
N LEU A 447 -5.30 7.69 -9.61
CA LEU A 447 -4.99 8.75 -8.66
C LEU A 447 -6.27 9.31 -8.05
N HIS A 448 -6.48 9.03 -6.76
CA HIS A 448 -7.69 9.45 -6.05
C HIS A 448 -7.38 10.42 -4.90
N LEU A 449 -7.74 11.68 -5.11
CA LEU A 449 -7.72 12.75 -4.11
C LEU A 449 -8.98 13.60 -4.31
N THR A 450 -9.77 13.80 -3.26
CA THR A 450 -10.90 14.75 -3.30
C THR A 450 -10.41 16.13 -2.86
N THR A 451 -10.32 17.08 -3.80
CA THR A 451 -9.98 18.49 -3.54
C THR A 451 -11.19 19.21 -2.93
N HIS A 452 -12.35 19.03 -3.56
CA HIS A 452 -13.64 19.59 -3.14
C HIS A 452 -14.68 18.46 -2.96
N GLY A 453 -15.07 18.20 -1.72
CA GLY A 453 -16.00 17.13 -1.35
C GLY A 453 -17.29 17.65 -0.72
N LYS A 454 -18.33 16.80 -0.67
CA LYS A 454 -19.69 17.14 -0.17
C LYS A 454 -19.75 17.68 1.27
N TRP A 455 -18.69 17.51 2.06
CA TRP A 455 -18.61 17.96 3.45
C TRP A 455 -17.40 18.86 3.64
N ALA A 456 -17.55 19.97 4.36
CA ALA A 456 -16.46 20.92 4.67
C ALA A 456 -15.23 20.28 5.36
N ALA A 457 -15.37 19.09 5.95
CA ALA A 457 -14.22 18.33 6.45
C ALA A 457 -13.23 17.91 5.34
N TYR A 458 -13.72 17.60 4.14
CA TYR A 458 -12.87 17.24 2.98
C TYR A 458 -12.06 18.45 2.50
N GLN A 459 -12.70 19.61 2.36
CA GLN A 459 -12.02 20.86 1.98
C GLN A 459 -10.94 21.22 3.01
N ARG A 460 -11.27 21.28 4.31
CA ARG A 460 -10.30 21.59 5.37
C ARG A 460 -9.16 20.56 5.47
N HIS A 461 -9.45 19.30 5.18
CA HIS A 461 -8.44 18.25 5.07
C HIS A 461 -7.51 18.52 3.89
N PHE A 462 -8.04 18.82 2.70
CA PHE A 462 -7.26 19.14 1.51
C PHE A 462 -6.39 20.39 1.72
N GLU A 463 -6.97 21.50 2.17
CA GLU A 463 -6.25 22.76 2.49
C GLU A 463 -5.10 22.53 3.49
N ASN A 464 -5.35 21.74 4.53
CA ASN A 464 -4.34 21.40 5.55
C ASN A 464 -3.27 20.41 5.05
N THR A 465 -3.53 19.71 3.95
CA THR A 465 -2.62 18.70 3.36
C THR A 465 -1.78 19.29 2.23
N LEU A 466 -2.35 20.19 1.42
CA LEU A 466 -1.72 20.84 0.26
C LEU A 466 -0.38 21.52 0.59
N LYS A 467 -0.26 22.12 1.77
CA LYS A 467 1.00 22.75 2.25
C LYS A 467 2.19 21.80 2.41
N TYR A 468 1.98 20.49 2.30
CA TYR A 468 3.00 19.44 2.32
C TYR A 468 3.26 18.79 0.95
N PHE A 469 2.53 19.20 -0.10
CA PHE A 469 2.65 18.62 -1.43
C PHE A 469 3.95 19.01 -2.14
N HIS A 470 4.58 17.99 -2.74
CA HIS A 470 5.78 18.04 -3.56
C HIS A 470 5.51 17.27 -4.85
N LYS A 471 6.10 17.73 -5.95
CA LYS A 471 5.91 17.20 -7.30
C LYS A 471 6.40 15.75 -7.41
N TRP A 472 5.84 15.00 -8.35
CA TRP A 472 6.32 13.65 -8.71
C TRP A 472 7.71 13.70 -9.36
N THR A 473 7.99 14.81 -10.06
CA THR A 473 9.20 15.07 -10.83
C THR A 473 9.90 16.34 -10.37
N THR A 474 11.20 16.46 -10.66
CA THR A 474 11.83 17.79 -10.75
C THR A 474 11.53 18.33 -12.15
N TYR A 475 10.73 19.39 -12.23
CA TYR A 475 10.11 19.80 -13.50
C TYR A 475 11.14 20.08 -14.61
N SER A 476 10.98 19.37 -15.74
CA SER A 476 11.60 19.68 -17.02
C SER A 476 10.66 19.29 -18.16
N ASP A 477 10.68 20.05 -19.25
CA ASP A 477 9.99 19.70 -20.49
C ASP A 477 10.62 18.50 -21.22
N LYS A 478 11.78 17.99 -20.75
CA LYS A 478 12.47 16.83 -21.33
C LYS A 478 12.42 15.60 -20.39
N PRO A 479 11.82 14.48 -20.82
CA PRO A 479 11.79 13.22 -20.05
C PRO A 479 13.18 12.72 -19.62
N SER A 480 14.20 13.01 -20.43
CA SER A 480 15.61 12.65 -20.18
C SER A 480 16.27 13.37 -19.00
N GLU A 481 15.64 14.42 -18.45
CA GLU A 481 16.18 15.19 -17.31
C GLU A 481 15.59 14.74 -15.96
N SER A 482 14.56 13.88 -15.97
CA SER A 482 14.13 13.14 -14.78
C SER A 482 15.21 12.14 -14.38
N LYS A 483 15.73 12.25 -13.15
CA LYS A 483 16.71 11.33 -12.59
C LYS A 483 16.16 9.92 -12.49
N ALA A 484 14.96 9.79 -11.90
CA ALA A 484 14.25 8.51 -11.80
C ALA A 484 13.91 7.94 -13.19
N GLY A 485 13.83 8.79 -14.22
CA GLY A 485 13.46 8.40 -15.58
C GLY A 485 12.00 7.97 -15.69
N ARG A 486 11.14 8.46 -14.79
CA ARG A 486 9.73 8.06 -14.65
C ARG A 486 8.75 9.25 -14.74
N SER A 487 9.20 10.39 -15.26
CA SER A 487 8.42 11.62 -15.33
C SER A 487 7.09 11.50 -16.04
N ASN A 488 7.05 10.76 -17.15
CA ASN A 488 5.86 10.62 -17.98
C ASN A 488 5.11 9.29 -17.70
N LEU A 489 5.30 8.71 -16.52
CA LEU A 489 4.52 7.58 -15.97
C LEU A 489 4.02 7.91 -14.56
N THR A 490 2.71 8.03 -14.39
CA THR A 490 2.08 8.45 -13.12
C THR A 490 2.32 7.45 -11.97
N PRO A 491 2.37 7.91 -10.71
CA PRO A 491 2.55 7.01 -9.59
C PRO A 491 1.35 6.09 -9.34
N HIS A 492 1.58 4.78 -9.42
CA HIS A 492 0.71 3.79 -8.74
C HIS A 492 1.47 2.93 -7.73
N VAL A 493 2.80 2.97 -7.74
CA VAL A 493 3.62 2.64 -6.57
C VAL A 493 3.18 3.43 -5.32
N LYS A 494 3.34 2.85 -4.12
CA LYS A 494 3.20 3.56 -2.84
C LYS A 494 4.46 3.30 -2.02
N THR A 495 5.09 4.36 -1.53
CA THR A 495 6.38 4.29 -0.82
C THR A 495 6.42 5.26 0.35
N TYR A 496 7.08 4.86 1.43
CA TYR A 496 7.27 5.70 2.62
C TYR A 496 8.73 5.63 3.07
N THR A 497 9.34 6.77 3.36
CA THR A 497 10.77 6.83 3.73
C THR A 497 11.08 8.03 4.62
N LEU A 498 12.10 7.89 5.45
CA LEU A 498 12.60 8.94 6.35
C LEU A 498 14.02 9.33 5.94
N THR A 499 14.24 10.62 5.67
CA THR A 499 15.60 11.17 5.42
C THR A 499 15.89 12.33 6.37
N GLU A 500 17.08 12.31 6.97
CA GLU A 500 17.54 13.33 7.92
C GLU A 500 18.45 14.39 7.26
N ASP A 501 18.83 14.18 5.99
CA ASP A 501 19.90 14.91 5.29
C ASP A 501 19.52 15.40 3.87
N ASN A 502 18.22 15.39 3.54
CA ASN A 502 17.65 15.71 2.23
C ASN A 502 18.12 14.75 1.10
N PHE A 503 17.91 13.45 1.30
CA PHE A 503 18.21 12.38 0.33
C PHE A 503 19.70 12.22 -0.03
N LYS A 504 20.62 12.62 0.86
CA LYS A 504 22.00 12.13 0.82
C LYS A 504 22.05 10.66 1.29
N THR A 505 21.20 10.32 2.26
CA THR A 505 20.86 8.96 2.68
C THR A 505 19.35 8.86 2.97
N VAL A 506 18.86 7.63 3.14
CA VAL A 506 17.58 7.37 3.83
C VAL A 506 17.83 6.49 5.05
N LYS A 507 17.05 6.70 6.11
CA LYS A 507 17.13 5.96 7.37
C LYS A 507 16.44 4.61 7.28
N TRP A 508 15.36 4.55 6.50
CA TRP A 508 14.61 3.35 6.14
C TRP A 508 13.71 3.64 4.92
N PHE A 509 13.25 2.58 4.27
CA PHE A 509 12.35 2.65 3.13
C PHE A 509 11.31 1.53 3.17
N LEU A 510 10.04 1.86 2.95
CA LEU A 510 8.91 0.93 2.87
C LEU A 510 8.32 0.96 1.47
N LEU A 511 8.27 -0.19 0.79
CA LEU A 511 7.40 -0.44 -0.36
C LEU A 511 6.13 -1.15 0.13
N THR A 512 4.95 -0.69 -0.29
CA THR A 512 3.68 -1.30 0.14
C THR A 512 2.56 -1.07 -0.88
N SER A 513 1.47 -1.83 -0.77
CA SER A 513 0.19 -1.49 -1.39
C SER A 513 -0.56 -0.37 -0.63
N ALA A 514 -0.26 -0.12 0.65
CA ALA A 514 -1.00 0.80 1.52
C ALA A 514 -1.00 2.27 1.05
N ASN A 515 -2.19 2.75 0.70
CA ASN A 515 -2.44 4.16 0.38
C ASN A 515 -2.61 5.04 1.66
N LEU A 516 -2.66 6.37 1.52
CA LEU A 516 -2.96 7.28 2.64
C LEU A 516 -4.46 7.26 2.99
N SER A 517 -4.92 6.14 3.57
CA SER A 517 -6.29 5.94 4.08
C SER A 517 -6.31 5.33 5.48
N HIS A 518 -7.40 5.55 6.22
CA HIS A 518 -7.59 4.92 7.54
C HIS A 518 -8.06 3.45 7.42
N GLN A 519 -8.60 3.07 6.26
CA GLN A 519 -8.92 1.69 5.90
C GLN A 519 -7.64 0.84 5.80
N ALA A 520 -6.59 1.39 5.17
CA ALA A 520 -5.29 0.75 4.99
C ALA A 520 -4.43 0.81 6.25
N TRP A 521 -4.25 2.00 6.85
CA TRP A 521 -3.32 2.18 7.98
C TRP A 521 -3.92 1.90 9.35
N GLY A 522 -5.25 1.97 9.48
CA GLY A 522 -5.97 1.80 10.74
C GLY A 522 -6.54 3.13 11.28
N LYS A 523 -7.79 3.08 11.73
CA LYS A 523 -8.50 4.20 12.36
C LYS A 523 -8.39 4.10 13.88
N SER A 524 -7.55 4.97 14.45
CA SER A 524 -7.39 5.11 15.90
C SER A 524 -8.70 5.49 16.60
N LYS A 525 -9.01 4.80 17.70
CA LYS A 525 -10.20 5.00 18.55
C LYS A 525 -9.99 6.07 19.63
N LYS A 526 -8.77 6.16 20.17
CA LYS A 526 -8.39 6.99 21.31
C LYS A 526 -7.00 7.60 21.07
N PHE A 527 -6.68 8.72 21.72
CA PHE A 527 -5.41 9.45 21.49
C PHE A 527 -4.26 9.00 22.40
N ASP A 528 -4.61 8.33 23.50
CA ASP A 528 -3.75 7.82 24.57
C ASP A 528 -3.44 6.32 24.46
N LYS A 529 -4.15 5.59 23.58
CA LYS A 529 -4.00 4.14 23.41
C LYS A 529 -3.76 3.74 21.96
N ILE A 530 -2.92 2.72 21.79
CA ILE A 530 -2.84 1.94 20.55
C ILE A 530 -4.08 1.01 20.48
N GLU A 531 -5.20 1.62 20.09
CA GLU A 531 -6.50 1.00 19.91
C GLU A 531 -7.07 1.47 18.56
N TYR A 532 -7.22 0.57 17.58
CA TYR A 532 -7.56 0.93 16.20
C TYR A 532 -8.28 -0.17 15.42
N ASP A 533 -9.10 0.23 14.45
CA ASP A 533 -9.71 -0.70 13.47
C ASP A 533 -9.00 -0.57 12.12
N ILE A 534 -8.62 -1.68 11.49
CA ILE A 534 -8.22 -1.74 10.07
C ILE A 534 -9.39 -2.28 9.25
N SER A 535 -9.52 -1.82 8.00
CA SER A 535 -10.59 -2.27 7.08
C SER A 535 -10.09 -2.99 5.83
N SER A 536 -8.83 -2.83 5.42
CA SER A 536 -8.28 -3.39 4.18
C SER A 536 -7.14 -4.36 4.42
N PHE A 537 -6.99 -5.33 3.51
CA PHE A 537 -5.77 -6.13 3.37
C PHE A 537 -4.73 -5.33 2.56
N GLU A 538 -3.56 -5.09 3.15
CA GLU A 538 -2.41 -4.46 2.51
C GLU A 538 -1.13 -5.23 2.88
N ALA A 539 -0.11 -5.21 2.02
CA ALA A 539 1.18 -5.86 2.29
C ALA A 539 2.36 -4.97 1.85
N GLY A 540 3.56 -5.30 2.31
CA GLY A 540 4.76 -4.49 2.05
C GLY A 540 6.00 -4.97 2.78
N ILE A 541 7.15 -4.39 2.42
CA ILE A 541 8.46 -4.69 2.99
C ILE A 541 9.22 -3.43 3.38
N PHE A 542 9.77 -3.46 4.59
CA PHE A 542 10.53 -2.39 5.22
C PHE A 542 12.02 -2.72 5.19
N VAL A 543 12.79 -1.84 4.58
CA VAL A 543 14.25 -1.91 4.37
C VAL A 543 14.93 -0.94 5.34
N ALA A 544 15.93 -1.42 6.08
CA ALA A 544 16.81 -0.58 6.89
C ALA A 544 18.27 -1.04 6.72
N PRO A 545 19.27 -0.14 6.80
CA PRO A 545 20.66 -0.48 6.47
C PRO A 545 21.21 -1.65 7.31
N GLU A 546 20.87 -1.69 8.59
CA GLU A 546 21.39 -2.65 9.56
C GLU A 546 20.74 -4.05 9.47
N LEU A 547 19.60 -4.19 8.78
CA LEU A 547 18.99 -5.49 8.44
C LEU A 547 19.72 -6.18 7.27
N LEU A 548 20.17 -5.40 6.28
CA LEU A 548 20.61 -5.93 4.99
C LEU A 548 21.87 -6.77 5.10
N LYS A 549 21.81 -8.01 4.58
CA LYS A 549 22.93 -8.95 4.60
C LYS A 549 24.07 -8.49 3.70
N VAL A 550 25.28 -8.51 4.27
CA VAL A 550 26.57 -8.18 3.65
C VAL A 550 27.62 -9.17 4.15
N SER A 551 28.74 -9.38 3.45
CA SER A 551 29.71 -10.42 3.78
C SER A 551 31.19 -10.00 3.72
N GLY A 552 31.98 -10.57 4.64
CA GLY A 552 33.43 -10.39 4.71
C GLY A 552 33.83 -9.00 5.18
N ASN A 553 34.80 -8.39 4.49
CA ASN A 553 35.42 -7.12 4.91
C ASN A 553 34.46 -5.90 4.91
N THR A 554 33.20 -6.07 4.54
CA THR A 554 32.13 -5.05 4.59
C THR A 554 31.38 -5.05 5.92
N GLU A 555 31.37 -6.15 6.68
CA GLU A 555 30.58 -6.33 7.91
C GLU A 555 30.92 -5.29 8.99
N ASN A 556 32.19 -4.92 9.11
CA ASN A 556 32.69 -3.90 10.05
C ASN A 556 32.39 -2.45 9.63
N LYS A 557 31.84 -2.21 8.44
CA LYS A 557 31.51 -0.86 7.95
C LYS A 557 30.08 -0.46 8.33
N ARG A 558 29.88 0.82 8.65
CA ARG A 558 28.52 1.33 8.91
C ARG A 558 27.71 1.30 7.61
N ARG A 559 26.69 0.45 7.54
CA ARG A 559 25.76 0.36 6.42
C ARG A 559 24.90 1.63 6.33
N VAL A 560 24.64 2.12 5.11
CA VAL A 560 23.73 3.24 4.83
C VAL A 560 22.97 3.00 3.52
N LEU A 561 21.69 3.40 3.48
CA LEU A 561 20.87 3.38 2.26
C LEU A 561 21.04 4.70 1.50
N VAL A 562 21.33 4.62 0.20
CA VAL A 562 21.67 5.74 -0.67
C VAL A 562 20.72 5.77 -1.88
N PRO A 563 19.98 6.86 -2.12
CA PRO A 563 19.08 6.99 -3.27
C PRO A 563 19.76 6.73 -4.63
N CYS A 564 19.15 5.85 -5.41
CA CYS A 564 19.61 5.41 -6.72
C CYS A 564 18.54 5.65 -7.80
N TYR A 565 19.00 5.97 -9.01
CA TYR A 565 18.17 6.36 -10.14
C TYR A 565 18.75 5.79 -11.44
N GLY A 566 17.90 5.40 -12.39
CA GLY A 566 18.30 4.72 -13.64
C GLY A 566 18.91 3.31 -13.47
N LYS A 567 19.48 2.99 -12.31
CA LYS A 567 20.11 1.74 -11.89
C LYS A 567 19.86 1.48 -10.39
N ASP A 568 20.12 0.27 -9.91
CA ASP A 568 19.92 -0.15 -8.51
C ASP A 568 21.19 -0.11 -7.66
N ASN A 569 22.36 0.06 -8.28
CA ASN A 569 23.63 0.31 -7.59
C ASN A 569 23.85 1.81 -7.34
N PRO A 570 24.30 2.23 -6.14
CA PRO A 570 24.73 3.59 -5.92
C PRO A 570 26.05 3.84 -6.64
N ASP A 571 26.17 5.02 -7.26
CA ASP A 571 27.46 5.58 -7.69
C ASP A 571 28.47 5.61 -6.52
N ASP A 572 29.75 5.81 -6.82
CA ASP A 572 30.77 5.95 -5.78
C ASP A 572 30.68 7.34 -5.12
N VAL A 573 29.72 7.43 -4.19
CA VAL A 573 29.40 8.64 -3.44
C VAL A 573 30.54 9.01 -2.50
N GLN A 574 31.48 9.81 -3.00
CA GLN A 574 32.67 10.27 -2.28
C GLN A 574 32.31 11.04 -0.99
N PHE A 575 31.25 11.86 -1.02
CA PHE A 575 30.86 12.69 0.13
C PHE A 575 30.40 11.90 1.37
N LEU A 576 30.14 10.59 1.24
CA LEU A 576 29.76 9.73 2.37
C LEU A 576 30.96 9.11 3.11
N GLY A 577 32.20 9.30 2.64
CA GLY A 577 33.38 8.64 3.21
C GLY A 577 33.43 7.14 2.88
N ASP A 578 34.57 6.49 3.12
CA ASP A 578 34.81 5.09 2.75
C ASP A 578 34.70 4.11 3.93
N GLU A 579 34.49 4.63 5.14
CA GLU A 579 34.13 3.86 6.33
C GLU A 579 32.66 3.39 6.32
N LYS A 580 31.84 3.93 5.41
CA LYS A 580 30.44 3.53 5.21
C LYS A 580 30.28 2.54 4.07
N PHE A 581 29.47 1.50 4.27
CA PHE A 581 29.03 0.62 3.19
C PHE A 581 27.74 1.15 2.57
N LYS A 582 27.80 1.46 1.27
CA LYS A 582 26.80 2.25 0.54
C LYS A 582 25.89 1.29 -0.24
N ILE A 583 24.66 1.10 0.23
CA ILE A 583 23.67 0.20 -0.39
C ILE A 583 22.61 1.04 -1.09
N GLY A 584 22.21 0.65 -2.30
CA GLY A 584 21.25 1.40 -3.10
C GLY A 584 19.81 1.30 -2.59
N ILE A 585 19.05 2.39 -2.73
CA ILE A 585 17.59 2.35 -2.69
C ILE A 585 17.05 2.99 -3.97
N ARG A 586 16.43 2.20 -4.85
CA ARG A 586 15.86 2.72 -6.10
C ARG A 586 14.69 3.63 -5.75
N LEU A 587 14.74 4.91 -6.12
CA LEU A 587 13.61 5.82 -5.94
C LEU A 587 12.78 5.91 -7.23
N PRO A 588 11.44 5.93 -7.15
CA PRO A 588 10.58 6.04 -8.31
C PRO A 588 10.29 7.50 -8.72
N TYR A 589 10.68 8.47 -7.89
CA TYR A 589 10.54 9.92 -8.08
C TYR A 589 11.89 10.64 -7.98
N ASP A 590 11.96 11.86 -8.52
CA ASP A 590 13.17 12.68 -8.53
C ASP A 590 13.48 13.29 -7.16
N THR A 591 14.77 13.51 -6.84
CA THR A 591 15.16 14.31 -5.66
C THR A 591 16.34 15.26 -5.97
N PRO A 592 16.54 16.36 -5.22
CA PRO A 592 15.75 16.83 -4.08
C PRO A 592 14.31 17.17 -4.47
N LEU A 593 13.34 16.82 -3.63
CA LEU A 593 11.92 16.99 -3.93
C LEU A 593 11.55 18.45 -4.15
N GLN A 594 10.90 18.76 -5.27
CA GLN A 594 10.39 20.09 -5.57
C GLN A 594 9.03 20.30 -4.87
N LYS A 595 8.95 21.26 -3.96
CA LYS A 595 7.68 21.66 -3.33
C LYS A 595 6.76 22.33 -4.36
N TYR A 596 5.45 22.16 -4.21
CA TYR A 596 4.46 22.89 -5.01
C TYR A 596 4.64 24.41 -4.88
N GLY A 597 4.65 25.11 -6.00
CA GLY A 597 4.58 26.57 -6.10
C GLY A 597 3.13 27.08 -6.18
N PRO A 598 2.93 28.42 -6.22
CA PRO A 598 1.59 29.02 -6.13
C PRO A 598 0.60 28.63 -7.24
N ASN A 599 1.10 28.21 -8.40
CA ASN A 599 0.30 27.85 -9.56
C ASN A 599 0.07 26.34 -9.72
N ASP A 600 0.71 25.51 -8.88
CA ASP A 600 0.67 24.05 -9.01
C ASP A 600 -0.64 23.48 -8.47
N LYS A 601 -1.47 22.95 -9.37
CA LYS A 601 -2.71 22.25 -9.01
C LYS A 601 -2.44 20.73 -8.91
N PRO A 602 -2.74 20.07 -7.78
CA PRO A 602 -2.63 18.62 -7.67
C PRO A 602 -3.72 17.95 -8.51
N TRP A 603 -3.41 16.83 -9.16
CA TRP A 603 -4.45 16.03 -9.81
C TRP A 603 -5.47 15.53 -8.77
N GLY A 604 -6.76 15.76 -9.00
CA GLY A 604 -7.81 15.39 -8.05
C GLY A 604 -9.22 15.81 -8.46
N GLN A 605 -10.19 15.28 -7.72
CA GLN A 605 -11.63 15.35 -7.98
C GLN A 605 -12.28 16.55 -7.27
N PRO A 606 -13.15 17.33 -7.94
CA PRO A 606 -13.88 16.96 -9.15
C PRO A 606 -13.20 17.28 -10.49
N GLU A 607 -12.12 18.06 -10.51
CA GLU A 607 -11.52 18.55 -11.75
C GLU A 607 -10.97 17.43 -12.64
N SER A 608 -10.40 16.36 -12.06
CA SER A 608 -9.92 15.19 -12.80
C SER A 608 -11.02 14.40 -13.48
N ASP A 609 -12.21 14.35 -12.88
CA ASP A 609 -13.33 13.55 -13.40
C ASP A 609 -13.85 14.14 -14.72
N GLN A 610 -13.76 15.46 -14.90
CA GLN A 610 -14.14 16.15 -16.15
C GLN A 610 -13.22 15.80 -17.33
N LEU A 611 -11.97 15.44 -17.05
CA LEU A 611 -10.96 15.05 -18.06
C LEU A 611 -11.01 13.54 -18.39
N LEU A 612 -11.89 12.79 -17.72
CA LEU A 612 -12.05 11.34 -17.85
C LEU A 612 -13.42 10.94 -18.46
N MET A 613 -14.25 11.91 -18.85
CA MET A 613 -15.56 11.69 -19.49
C MET A 613 -15.50 11.59 -21.02
#